data_AF-A0A815XAU3-F1
#
_entry.id   AF-A0A815XAU3-F1
#
_cell.length_a   1.000
_cell.length_b   1.000
_cell.length_c   1.000
_cell.angle_alpha   90.00
_cell.angle_beta   90.00
_cell.angle_gamma   90.00
#
_symmetry.space_group_name_H-M   'P 1'
#
loop_
_entity.id
_entity.type
_entity.pdbx_description
1 polymer ?
#
loop_
_entity_poly.entity_id
_entity_poly.type
_entity_poly.pdbx_seq_one_letter_code
_entity_poly.pdbx_strand_id
1 'polypeptide(L)'
;SSSDQEQSRELKFAAKSNLALCYLKLGDYDKCKRACDSALIFDSQNETCLFRRGQCHLAWGYFHAAIRDFETVLKLNPTNDAAKQQMQECQQQIQA
;
A
#
# COMPACT_ATOMS: atom_id res chain seq x y z
N SER A 1 7.39 28.96 8.09
CA SER A 1 7.32 29.30 6.65
C SER A 1 6.50 28.25 5.92
N SER A 2 5.89 28.55 4.76
CA SER A 2 5.21 27.54 3.92
C SER A 2 6.15 26.40 3.51
N SER A 3 7.42 26.72 3.26
CA SER A 3 8.50 25.75 2.99
C SER A 3 8.72 24.73 4.13
N ASP A 4 8.73 25.17 5.39
CA ASP A 4 8.94 24.27 6.54
C ASP A 4 7.77 23.26 6.72
N GLN A 5 6.56 23.68 6.36
CA GLN A 5 5.37 22.83 6.44
C GLN A 5 5.37 21.76 5.35
N GLU A 6 5.85 22.08 4.15
CA GLU A 6 6.00 21.16 3.03
C GLU A 6 7.07 20.12 3.31
N GLN A 7 8.26 20.54 3.76
CA GLN A 7 9.33 19.63 4.19
C GLN A 7 8.87 18.70 5.33
N SER A 8 8.11 19.22 6.29
CA SER A 8 7.54 18.39 7.37
C SER A 8 6.58 17.32 6.84
N ARG A 9 5.80 17.62 5.79
CA ARG A 9 4.86 16.67 5.18
C ARG A 9 5.59 15.56 4.43
N GLU A 10 6.59 15.89 3.63
CA GLU A 10 7.40 14.91 2.90
C GLU A 10 8.11 13.93 3.86
N LEU A 11 8.72 14.46 4.92
CA LEU A 11 9.36 13.63 5.95
C LEU A 11 8.38 12.70 6.65
N LYS A 12 7.18 13.20 6.99
CA LYS A 12 6.11 12.38 7.58
C LYS A 12 5.66 11.29 6.62
N PHE A 13 5.47 11.60 5.34
CA PHE A 13 5.13 10.62 4.32
C PHE A 13 6.19 9.52 4.23
N ALA A 14 7.47 9.90 4.06
CA ALA A 14 8.57 8.94 3.95
C ALA A 14 8.67 8.03 5.18
N ALA A 15 8.55 8.60 6.39
CA ALA A 15 8.56 7.84 7.63
C ALA A 15 7.39 6.84 7.71
N LYS A 16 6.17 7.25 7.33
CA LYS A 16 4.99 6.36 7.33
C LYS A 16 5.11 5.25 6.28
N SER A 17 5.60 5.58 5.09
CA SER A 17 5.86 4.58 4.04
C SER A 17 6.88 3.54 4.52
N ASN A 18 7.98 3.96 5.15
CA ASN A 18 8.99 3.05 5.68
C ASN A 18 8.46 2.19 6.83
N LEU A 19 7.67 2.77 7.74
CA LEU A 19 7.00 2.00 8.80
C LEU A 19 6.07 0.91 8.23
N ALA A 20 5.30 1.23 7.18
CA ALA A 20 4.45 0.24 6.53
C ALA A 20 5.25 -0.95 6.02
N LEU A 21 6.40 -0.71 5.40
CA LEU A 21 7.29 -1.79 4.94
C LEU A 21 7.83 -2.64 6.10
N CYS A 22 8.26 -1.99 7.19
CA CYS A 22 8.74 -2.71 8.37
C CYS A 22 7.64 -3.61 8.96
N TYR A 23 6.44 -3.07 9.16
CA TYR A 23 5.32 -3.85 9.69
C TYR A 23 4.89 -4.99 8.77
N LEU A 24 4.92 -4.77 7.45
CA LEU A 24 4.65 -5.84 6.48
C LEU A 24 5.65 -7.00 6.65
N LYS A 25 6.94 -6.69 6.76
CA LYS A 25 8.00 -7.70 6.98
C LYS A 25 7.90 -8.40 8.33
N LEU A 26 7.36 -7.73 9.34
CA LEU A 26 7.14 -8.27 10.67
C LEU A 26 5.82 -9.08 10.79
N GLY A 27 4.97 -9.06 9.78
CA GLY A 27 3.64 -9.69 9.83
C GLY A 27 2.63 -8.93 10.71
N ASP A 28 2.94 -7.69 11.12
CA ASP A 28 2.01 -6.85 11.90
C ASP A 28 1.09 -6.09 10.95
N TYR A 29 0.10 -6.80 10.43
CA TYR A 29 -0.74 -6.30 9.34
C TYR A 29 -1.64 -5.13 9.74
N ASP A 30 -2.11 -5.05 11.00
CA ASP A 30 -2.90 -3.90 11.47
C ASP A 30 -2.08 -2.61 11.44
N LYS A 31 -0.85 -2.66 11.96
CA LYS A 31 0.03 -1.49 11.95
C LYS A 31 0.51 -1.15 10.54
N CYS A 32 0.74 -2.15 9.68
CA CYS A 32 1.08 -1.93 8.28
C CYS A 32 -0.04 -1.16 7.56
N LYS A 33 -1.29 -1.63 7.67
CA LYS A 33 -2.45 -0.96 7.10
C LYS A 33 -2.57 0.48 7.58
N ARG A 34 -2.49 0.73 8.89
CA ARG A 34 -2.57 2.10 9.47
C ARG A 34 -1.46 3.01 8.97
N ALA A 35 -0.25 2.48 8.79
CA ALA A 35 0.87 3.23 8.26
C ALA A 35 0.66 3.61 6.78
N CYS A 36 0.17 2.68 5.96
CA CYS A 36 -0.24 2.98 4.58
C CYS A 36 -1.38 4.00 4.52
N ASP A 37 -2.45 3.82 5.30
CA ASP A 37 -3.59 4.74 5.35
C ASP A 37 -3.12 6.16 5.74
N SER A 38 -2.19 6.27 6.70
CA SER A 38 -1.60 7.56 7.09
C SER A 38 -0.75 8.18 5.98
N ALA A 39 -0.02 7.37 5.20
CA ALA A 39 0.79 7.86 4.08
C ALA A 39 -0.11 8.35 2.93
N LEU A 40 -1.20 7.63 2.66
CA LEU A 40 -2.17 7.95 1.61
C LEU A 40 -3.02 9.20 1.92
N ILE A 41 -3.02 9.71 3.15
CA ILE A 41 -3.59 11.03 3.47
C ILE A 41 -2.77 12.15 2.78
N PHE A 42 -1.47 11.97 2.63
CA PHE A 42 -0.60 12.96 1.99
C PHE A 42 -0.61 12.84 0.47
N ASP A 43 -0.62 11.61 -0.03
CA ASP A 43 -0.72 11.31 -1.46
C ASP A 43 -1.62 10.08 -1.64
N SER A 44 -2.89 10.31 -1.96
CA SER A 44 -3.91 9.26 -2.07
C SER A 44 -3.72 8.35 -3.28
N GLN A 45 -2.91 8.78 -4.25
CA GLN A 45 -2.60 8.04 -5.47
C GLN A 45 -1.15 7.54 -5.47
N ASN A 46 -0.51 7.47 -4.29
CA ASN A 46 0.84 6.98 -4.19
C ASN A 46 0.92 5.48 -4.52
N GLU A 47 1.48 5.16 -5.68
CA GLU A 47 1.60 3.79 -6.18
C GLU A 47 2.27 2.86 -5.16
N THR A 48 3.34 3.31 -4.52
CA THR A 48 4.09 2.50 -3.54
C THR A 48 3.27 2.18 -2.29
N CYS A 49 2.54 3.16 -1.76
CA CYS A 49 1.73 2.96 -0.55
C CYS A 49 0.49 2.11 -0.83
N LEU A 50 -0.17 2.31 -1.98
CA LEU A 50 -1.27 1.46 -2.44
C LEU A 50 -0.80 0.01 -2.62
N PHE A 51 0.33 -0.19 -3.29
CA PHE A 51 0.92 -1.52 -3.51
C PHE A 51 1.26 -2.21 -2.19
N ARG A 52 1.91 -1.52 -1.24
CA ARG A 52 2.22 -2.06 0.09
C ARG A 52 0.97 -2.39 0.91
N ARG A 53 -0.09 -1.57 0.82
CA ARG A 53 -1.37 -1.87 1.48
C ARG A 53 -2.05 -3.09 0.86
N GLY A 54 -1.99 -3.24 -0.46
CA GLY A 54 -2.43 -4.44 -1.17
C GLY A 54 -1.69 -5.69 -0.70
N GLN A 55 -0.35 -5.62 -0.60
CA GLN A 55 0.48 -6.70 -0.05
C GLN A 55 0.11 -7.07 1.38
N CYS A 56 -0.12 -6.05 2.22
CA CYS A 56 -0.56 -6.25 3.59
C CYS A 56 -1.92 -6.96 3.64
N HIS A 57 -2.88 -6.54 2.83
CA HIS A 57 -4.20 -7.15 2.78
C HIS A 57 -4.15 -8.59 2.27
N LEU A 58 -3.33 -8.87 1.25
CA LEU A 58 -3.11 -10.22 0.74
C LEU A 58 -2.54 -11.13 1.85
N ALA A 59 -1.46 -10.71 2.50
CA ALA A 59 -0.83 -11.49 3.57
C ALA A 59 -1.75 -11.68 4.79
N TRP A 60 -2.68 -10.75 5.02
CA TRP A 60 -3.65 -10.81 6.11
C TRP A 60 -4.93 -11.57 5.74
N GLY A 61 -5.08 -12.06 4.50
CA GLY A 61 -6.25 -12.80 4.02
C GLY A 61 -7.44 -11.94 3.58
N TYR A 62 -7.28 -10.62 3.49
CA TYR A 62 -8.29 -9.70 2.98
C TYR A 62 -8.20 -9.55 1.46
N PHE A 63 -8.40 -10.66 0.74
CA PHE A 63 -8.15 -10.74 -0.72
C PHE A 63 -8.94 -9.71 -1.54
N HIS A 64 -10.22 -9.47 -1.23
CA HIS A 64 -11.00 -8.44 -1.92
C HIS A 64 -10.46 -7.01 -1.72
N ALA A 65 -9.92 -6.71 -0.53
CA ALA A 65 -9.30 -5.41 -0.28
C ALA A 65 -7.97 -5.27 -1.02
N ALA A 66 -7.16 -6.34 -1.04
CA ALA A 66 -5.92 -6.39 -1.78
C ALA A 66 -6.14 -6.17 -3.28
N ILE A 67 -7.15 -6.83 -3.87
CA ILE A 67 -7.53 -6.64 -5.28
C ILE A 67 -7.84 -5.18 -5.59
N ARG A 68 -8.64 -4.49 -4.77
CA ARG A 68 -8.96 -3.07 -5.00
C ARG A 68 -7.72 -2.17 -4.98
N ASP A 69 -6.78 -2.46 -4.10
CA ASP A 69 -5.52 -1.72 -4.03
C ASP A 69 -4.66 -1.98 -5.28
N PHE A 70 -4.52 -3.24 -5.69
CA PHE A 70 -3.77 -3.60 -6.91
C PHE A 70 -4.43 -3.08 -8.19
N GLU A 71 -5.75 -3.10 -8.29
CA GLU A 71 -6.49 -2.47 -9.39
C GLU A 71 -6.20 -0.97 -9.48
N THR A 72 -6.13 -0.30 -8.34
CA THR A 72 -5.79 1.13 -8.30
C THR A 72 -4.35 1.37 -8.74
N VAL A 73 -3.40 0.53 -8.28
CA VAL A 73 -2.01 0.55 -8.77
C VAL A 73 -1.96 0.36 -10.28
N LEU A 74 -2.71 -0.59 -10.85
CA LEU A 74 -2.73 -0.86 -12.29
C LEU A 74 -3.41 0.23 -13.10
N LYS A 75 -4.36 0.99 -12.52
CA LYS A 75 -4.91 2.19 -13.16
C LYS A 75 -3.88 3.32 -13.24
N LEU A 76 -2.99 3.43 -12.25
CA LEU A 76 -1.92 4.44 -12.21
C LEU A 76 -0.72 4.02 -13.07
N ASN A 77 -0.34 2.75 -12.99
CA ASN A 77 0.78 2.15 -13.69
C ASN A 77 0.36 0.78 -14.27
N PRO A 78 -0.18 0.75 -15.50
CA PRO A 78 -0.62 -0.48 -16.16
C PRO A 78 0.51 -1.49 -16.42
N THR A 79 1.77 -1.05 -16.36
CA THR A 79 2.95 -1.89 -16.58
C THR A 79 3.53 -2.50 -15.30
N ASN A 80 2.90 -2.28 -14.14
CA ASN A 80 3.34 -2.88 -12.89
C ASN A 80 3.00 -4.38 -12.86
N ASP A 81 3.92 -5.22 -13.31
CA ASP A 81 3.71 -6.67 -13.38
C ASP A 81 3.60 -7.33 -12.01
N ALA A 82 4.25 -6.77 -10.98
CA ALA A 82 4.12 -7.26 -9.61
C ALA A 82 2.67 -7.10 -9.10
N ALA A 83 2.02 -5.97 -9.39
CA ALA A 83 0.62 -5.75 -9.04
C ALA A 83 -0.32 -6.71 -9.77
N LYS A 84 -0.06 -7.01 -11.05
CA LYS A 84 -0.83 -8.02 -11.80
C LYS A 84 -0.71 -9.40 -11.17
N GLN A 85 0.52 -9.83 -10.86
CA GLN A 85 0.79 -11.14 -10.25
C GLN A 85 0.09 -11.29 -8.90
N GLN A 86 0.22 -10.29 -8.02
CA GLN A 86 -0.40 -10.36 -6.69
C GLN A 86 -1.94 -10.24 -6.75
N MET A 87 -2.49 -9.50 -7.71
CA MET A 87 -3.93 -9.49 -7.95
C MET A 87 -4.44 -10.87 -8.41
N GLN A 88 -3.71 -11.54 -9.30
CA GLN A 88 -4.03 -12.89 -9.73
C GLN A 88 -3.95 -13.90 -8.57
N GLU A 89 -2.94 -13.79 -7.72
CA GLU A 89 -2.82 -14.60 -6.50
C GLU A 89 -4.05 -14.41 -5.59
N CYS A 90 -4.48 -13.17 -5.36
CA CYS A 90 -5.71 -12.89 -4.59
C CYS A 90 -6.94 -13.56 -5.20
N GLN A 91 -7.08 -13.53 -6.54
CA GLN A 91 -8.22 -14.14 -7.23
C GLN A 91 -8.24 -15.67 -7.07
N GLN A 92 -7.06 -16.31 -7.12
CA GLN A 92 -6.93 -17.75 -6.88
C GLN A 92 -7.34 -18.11 -5.45
N GLN A 93 -6.94 -17.32 -4.46
CA GLN A 93 -7.29 -17.56 -3.05
C GLN A 93 -8.79 -17.41 -2.76
N ILE A 94 -9.51 -16.58 -3.52
CA ILE A 94 -10.98 -16.43 -3.38
C ILE A 94 -11.73 -17.63 -4.00
N GLN A 95 -11.13 -18.28 -5.01
CA GLN A 95 -11.75 -19.39 -5.73
C GLN A 95 -11.41 -20.76 -5.13
N ALA A 96 -10.50 -20.83 -4.17
CA ALA A 96 -10.09 -22.03 -3.45
C ALA A 96 -11.00 -22.30 -2.24
#